data_AF-A0A928PGX7-F1
#
_entry.id   AF-A0A928PGX7-F1
#
_cell.length_a   1.000
_cell.length_b   1.000
_cell.length_c   1.000
_cell.angle_alpha   90.00
_cell.angle_beta   90.00
_cell.angle_gamma   90.00
#
_symmetry.space_group_name_H-M   'P 1'
#
loop_
_entity.id
_entity.type
_entity.pdbx_description
1 polymer ?
#
loop_
_entity_poly.entity_id
_entity_poly.type
_entity_poly.pdbx_seq_one_letter_code
_entity_poly.pdbx_strand_id
1 'polypeptide(L)'
;MLTGSMLKQAVISGANNICSQKERINDLNIFPVPDGDTGTNMSMTISEAVKAVSACESDNAGEVAKVVASAMLRGARGNSGVILSLLFRGFAKGLEGKETASGKDLVKA
;
A
#
# COMPACT_ATOMS: atom_id res chain seq x y z
N MET A 1 -16.43 10.34 5.52
CA MET A 1 -15.99 9.80 4.22
C MET A 1 -14.50 10.04 4.10
N LEU A 2 -13.75 9.13 3.48
CA LEU A 2 -12.30 9.19 3.30
C LEU A 2 -12.01 9.90 1.98
N THR A 3 -11.34 11.05 2.01
CA THR A 3 -10.91 11.77 0.80
C THR A 3 -9.60 11.21 0.24
N GLY A 4 -9.21 11.62 -0.96
CA GLY A 4 -7.90 11.25 -1.54
C GLY A 4 -6.73 11.73 -0.68
N SER A 5 -6.80 12.94 -0.12
CA SER A 5 -5.78 13.47 0.79
C SER A 5 -5.68 12.65 2.07
N MET A 6 -6.82 12.24 2.66
CA MET A 6 -6.83 11.35 3.82
C MET A 6 -6.23 9.98 3.47
N LEU A 7 -6.54 9.44 2.29
CA LEU A 7 -5.99 8.16 1.82
C LEU A 7 -4.48 8.25 1.59
N LYS A 8 -3.99 9.36 1.01
CA LYS A 8 -2.56 9.67 0.87
C LYS A 8 -1.86 9.64 2.22
N GLN A 9 -2.39 10.37 3.20
CA GLN A 9 -1.81 10.40 4.55
C GLN A 9 -1.84 9.03 5.22
N ALA A 10 -2.91 8.25 5.03
CA ALA A 10 -3.00 6.88 5.53
C ALA A 10 -1.91 5.98 4.93
N VAL A 11 -1.63 6.08 3.63
CA VAL A 11 -0.57 5.30 2.96
C VAL A 11 0.81 5.71 3.47
N ILE A 12 1.08 7.02 3.63
CA ILE A 12 2.35 7.53 4.17
C ILE A 12 2.54 7.05 5.61
N SER A 13 1.49 7.14 6.44
CA SER A 13 1.53 6.66 7.83
C SER A 13 1.77 5.15 7.90
N GLY A 14 1.08 4.37 7.06
CA GLY A 14 1.28 2.93 6.96
C GLY A 14 2.71 2.57 6.52
N ALA A 15 3.27 3.31 5.56
CA ALA A 15 4.66 3.14 5.12
C ALA A 15 5.64 3.37 6.26
N ASN A 16 5.47 4.47 7.01
CA ASN A 16 6.31 4.78 8.16
C ASN A 16 6.24 3.65 9.21
N ASN A 17 5.07 3.08 9.44
CA ASN A 17 4.90 1.96 10.37
C ASN A 17 5.65 0.72 9.89
N ILE A 18 5.45 0.31 8.63
CA ILE A 18 6.17 -0.83 8.04
C ILE A 18 7.69 -0.63 8.12
N CYS A 19 8.18 0.56 7.78
CA CYS A 19 9.60 0.89 7.88
C CYS A 19 10.11 0.81 9.33
N SER A 20 9.35 1.32 10.30
CA SER A 20 9.73 1.27 11.72
C SER A 20 9.73 -0.13 12.32
N GLN A 21 8.90 -1.03 11.79
CA GLN A 21 8.77 -2.41 12.24
C GLN A 21 9.51 -3.40 11.33
N LYS A 22 10.31 -2.92 10.36
CA LYS A 22 10.90 -3.72 9.29
C LYS A 22 11.63 -4.96 9.80
N GLU A 23 12.54 -4.81 10.77
CA GLU A 23 13.29 -5.95 11.33
C GLU A 23 12.38 -6.91 12.08
N ARG A 24 11.45 -6.40 12.88
CA ARG A 24 10.45 -7.25 13.55
C ARG A 24 9.62 -8.05 12.56
N ILE A 25 9.26 -7.47 11.41
CA ILE A 25 8.52 -8.17 10.35
C ILE A 25 9.40 -9.22 9.66
N ASN A 26 10.70 -8.92 9.43
CA ASN A 26 11.66 -9.92 8.94
C ASN A 26 11.70 -11.15 9.87
N ASP A 27 11.65 -10.94 11.18
CA ASP A 27 11.69 -12.00 12.20
C ASP A 27 10.39 -12.83 12.29
N LEU A 28 9.28 -12.38 11.69
CA LEU A 28 8.01 -13.13 11.72
C LEU A 28 7.98 -14.27 10.69
N ASN A 29 8.68 -14.12 9.57
CA ASN A 29 8.64 -15.11 8.49
C ASN A 29 9.66 -16.23 8.75
N ILE A 30 9.25 -17.23 9.53
CA ILE A 30 10.12 -18.29 10.04
C ILE A 30 9.88 -19.67 9.39
N PHE A 31 9.06 -19.78 8.33
CA PHE A 31 8.63 -21.07 7.79
C PHE A 31 8.87 -21.21 6.26
N PRO A 32 9.36 -22.36 5.75
CA PRO A 32 10.04 -23.46 6.45
C PRO A 32 11.50 -23.11 6.81
N VAL A 33 12.05 -22.06 6.20
CA VAL A 33 13.38 -21.48 6.46
C VAL A 33 13.22 -19.96 6.48
N PRO A 34 13.77 -19.25 7.48
CA PRO A 34 13.70 -17.79 7.50
C PRO A 34 14.49 -17.19 6.33
N ASP A 35 13.81 -16.46 5.45
CA ASP A 35 14.45 -15.63 4.41
C ASP A 35 14.91 -14.27 4.96
N GLY A 36 14.36 -13.84 6.10
CA GLY A 36 14.76 -12.64 6.82
C GLY A 36 14.54 -11.34 6.04
N ASP A 37 13.72 -11.38 4.99
CA ASP A 37 13.58 -10.26 4.05
C ASP A 37 12.15 -9.73 3.91
N THR A 38 11.17 -10.34 4.60
CA THR A 38 9.74 -10.02 4.44
C THR A 38 9.43 -8.54 4.69
N GLY A 39 9.90 -7.99 5.81
CA GLY A 39 9.75 -6.58 6.15
C GLY A 39 10.53 -5.68 5.20
N THR A 40 11.74 -6.07 4.81
CA THR A 40 12.55 -5.36 3.83
C THR A 40 11.81 -5.24 2.49
N ASN A 41 11.29 -6.34 1.97
CA ASN A 41 10.50 -6.42 0.74
C ASN A 41 9.22 -5.55 0.80
N MET A 42 8.48 -5.61 1.91
CA MET A 42 7.30 -4.76 2.12
C MET A 42 7.66 -3.28 2.19
N SER A 43 8.72 -2.91 2.92
CA SER A 43 9.17 -1.52 3.07
C SER A 43 9.60 -0.91 1.73
N MET A 44 10.35 -1.65 0.91
CA MET A 44 10.76 -1.20 -0.42
C MET A 44 9.54 -0.98 -1.32
N THR A 45 8.59 -1.91 -1.28
CA THR A 45 7.37 -1.86 -2.10
C THR A 45 6.49 -0.65 -1.73
N ILE A 46 6.19 -0.45 -0.45
CA ILE A 46 5.33 0.67 -0.03
C ILE A 46 6.04 2.02 -0.17
N SER A 47 7.38 2.07 -0.11
CA SER A 47 8.14 3.30 -0.35
C SER A 47 7.97 3.83 -1.78
N GLU A 48 7.82 2.94 -2.77
CA GLU A 48 7.50 3.36 -4.15
C GLU A 48 6.11 4.02 -4.23
N ALA A 49 5.15 3.53 -3.44
CA ALA A 49 3.84 4.16 -3.34
C ALA A 49 3.91 5.54 -2.71
N VAL A 50 4.72 5.72 -1.65
CA VAL A 50 4.94 7.02 -0.99
C VAL A 50 5.49 8.04 -1.97
N LYS A 51 6.51 7.67 -2.76
CA LYS A 51 7.09 8.55 -3.79
C LYS A 51 6.02 9.00 -4.80
N ALA A 52 5.25 8.05 -5.32
CA ALA A 52 4.23 8.34 -6.34
C ALA A 52 3.06 9.17 -5.78
N VAL A 53 2.55 8.83 -4.59
CA VAL A 53 1.40 9.52 -4.01
C VAL A 53 1.76 10.91 -3.48
N SER A 54 3.01 11.14 -3.10
CA SER A 54 3.49 12.47 -2.70
C SER A 54 3.49 13.44 -3.88
N ALA A 55 3.69 12.96 -5.11
CA ALA A 55 3.61 13.74 -6.34
C ALA A 55 2.19 13.80 -6.95
N CYS A 56 1.20 13.13 -6.36
CA CYS A 56 -0.18 13.14 -6.84
C CYS A 56 -0.94 14.34 -6.28
N GLU A 57 -1.50 15.21 -7.12
CA GLU A 57 -2.24 16.40 -6.68
C GLU A 57 -3.75 16.18 -6.50
N SER A 58 -4.27 15.01 -6.87
CA SER A 58 -5.69 14.69 -6.78
C SER A 58 -6.17 14.49 -5.34
N ASP A 59 -7.38 14.99 -5.05
CA ASP A 59 -8.13 14.67 -3.82
C ASP A 59 -9.22 13.60 -4.04
N ASN A 60 -9.29 13.01 -5.25
CA ASN A 60 -10.19 11.90 -5.55
C ASN A 60 -9.63 10.58 -4.98
N ALA A 61 -10.39 9.91 -4.12
CA ALA A 61 -9.97 8.68 -3.45
C ALA A 61 -9.63 7.54 -4.44
N GLY A 62 -10.41 7.37 -5.49
CA GLY A 62 -10.18 6.37 -6.53
C GLY A 62 -8.88 6.62 -7.31
N GLU A 63 -8.62 7.87 -7.68
CA GLU A 63 -7.37 8.23 -8.38
C GLU A 63 -6.15 8.01 -7.50
N VAL A 64 -6.19 8.44 -6.23
CA VAL A 64 -5.12 8.21 -5.26
C VAL A 64 -4.89 6.71 -5.06
N ALA A 65 -5.95 5.91 -4.88
CA ALA A 65 -5.85 4.46 -4.74
C ALA A 65 -5.20 3.81 -5.98
N LYS A 66 -5.55 4.26 -7.18
CA LYS A 66 -4.97 3.79 -8.44
C LYS A 66 -3.48 4.12 -8.54
N VAL A 67 -3.06 5.33 -8.16
CA VAL A 67 -1.64 5.73 -8.13
C VAL A 67 -0.85 4.84 -7.17
N VAL A 68 -1.35 4.66 -5.95
CA VAL A 68 -0.74 3.81 -4.91
C VAL A 68 -0.58 2.37 -5.40
N ALA A 69 -1.66 1.75 -5.88
CA ALA A 69 -1.64 0.37 -6.35
C ALA A 69 -0.70 0.18 -7.56
N SER A 70 -0.71 1.12 -8.51
CA SER A 70 0.15 1.05 -9.69
C SER A 70 1.63 1.18 -9.34
N ALA A 71 1.97 2.05 -8.39
CA ALA A 71 3.34 2.23 -7.91
C ALA A 71 3.84 0.99 -7.15
N MET A 72 3.03 0.46 -6.23
CA MET A 72 3.36 -0.78 -5.51
C MET A 72 3.56 -1.95 -6.48
N LEU A 73 2.70 -2.11 -7.48
CA LEU A 73 2.79 -3.24 -8.42
C LEU A 73 4.07 -3.20 -9.25
N ARG A 74 4.48 -2.01 -9.74
CA ARG A 74 5.73 -1.85 -10.49
C ARG A 74 6.97 -1.93 -9.60
N GLY A 75 6.86 -1.50 -8.35
CA GLY A 75 7.93 -1.46 -7.36
C GLY A 75 8.05 -2.70 -6.47
N ALA A 76 7.18 -3.70 -6.67
CA ALA A 76 7.06 -4.86 -5.78
C ALA A 76 8.38 -5.64 -5.69
N ARG A 77 8.77 -6.00 -4.47
CA ARG A 77 9.95 -6.81 -4.16
C ARG A 77 9.56 -8.07 -3.41
N GLY A 78 10.06 -9.21 -3.87
CA GLY A 78 9.77 -10.51 -3.28
C GLY A 78 8.28 -10.86 -3.24
N ASN A 79 7.95 -11.95 -2.56
CA ASN A 79 6.56 -12.43 -2.47
C ASN A 79 5.70 -11.50 -1.62
N SER A 80 6.23 -11.01 -0.49
CA SER A 80 5.50 -10.13 0.43
C SER A 80 5.15 -8.78 -0.22
N GLY A 81 6.06 -8.20 -1.01
CA GLY A 81 5.79 -7.00 -1.78
C GLY A 81 4.74 -7.22 -2.86
N VAL A 82 4.80 -8.34 -3.58
CA VAL A 82 3.78 -8.68 -4.59
C VAL A 82 2.40 -8.83 -3.95
N ILE A 83 2.27 -9.57 -2.84
CA ILE A 83 1.00 -9.75 -2.13
C ILE A 83 0.45 -8.40 -1.64
N LEU A 84 1.29 -7.55 -1.04
CA LEU A 84 0.90 -6.21 -0.60
C LEU A 84 0.38 -5.38 -1.78
N SER A 85 1.05 -5.42 -2.93
CA SER A 85 0.62 -4.71 -4.14
C SER A 85 -0.74 -5.20 -4.66
N LEU A 86 -1.01 -6.51 -4.56
CA LEU A 86 -2.26 -7.11 -5.01
C LEU A 86 -3.43 -6.72 -4.09
N LEU A 87 -3.20 -6.62 -2.78
CA LEU A 87 -4.19 -6.12 -1.83
C LEU A 87 -4.61 -4.68 -2.20
N PHE A 88 -3.64 -3.79 -2.41
CA PHE A 88 -3.94 -2.41 -2.82
C PHE A 88 -4.54 -2.32 -4.23
N ARG A 89 -4.21 -3.24 -5.14
CA ARG A 89 -4.88 -3.35 -6.43
C ARG A 89 -6.36 -3.74 -6.29
N GLY A 90 -6.72 -4.57 -5.31
CA GLY A 90 -8.12 -4.86 -4.95
C GLY A 90 -8.84 -3.59 -4.54
N PHE A 91 -8.29 -2.86 -3.56
CA PHE A 91 -8.83 -1.57 -3.11
C PHE A 91 -8.98 -0.55 -4.25
N ALA A 92 -7.96 -0.40 -5.11
CA ALA A 92 -8.02 0.52 -6.24
C ALA A 92 -9.14 0.19 -7.23
N LYS A 93 -9.42 -1.09 -7.46
CA LYS A 93 -10.56 -1.51 -8.29
C LYS A 93 -11.90 -1.20 -7.63
N GLY A 94 -12.06 -1.49 -6.35
CA GLY A 94 -13.32 -1.22 -5.64
C GLY A 94 -13.61 0.28 -5.47
N LEU A 95 -12.57 1.12 -5.48
CA LEU A 95 -12.67 2.57 -5.39
C LEU A 95 -12.69 3.30 -6.74
N GLU A 96 -12.73 2.58 -7.86
CA GLU A 96 -12.70 3.20 -9.19
C GLU A 96 -13.85 4.22 -9.38
N GLY A 97 -13.49 5.43 -9.81
CA GLY A 97 -14.43 6.54 -10.03
C GLY A 97 -15.01 7.17 -8.75
N LYS A 98 -14.57 6.75 -7.56
CA LYS A 98 -15.07 7.29 -6.28
C LYS A 98 -14.30 8.53 -5.85
N GLU A 99 -14.98 9.68 -5.79
CA GLU A 99 -14.39 10.91 -5.24
C GLU A 99 -14.00 10.73 -3.76
N THR A 100 -14.83 10.05 -2.98
CA THR A 100 -14.55 9.69 -1.59
C THR A 100 -14.93 8.24 -1.31
N ALA A 101 -14.29 7.63 -0.31
CA ALA A 101 -14.54 6.25 0.10
C ALA A 101 -15.26 6.17 1.45
N SER A 102 -16.29 5.34 1.56
CA SER A 102 -16.87 4.95 2.84
C SER A 102 -16.30 3.61 3.31
N GLY A 103 -16.56 3.24 4.57
CA GLY A 103 -16.25 1.89 5.05
C GLY A 103 -16.94 0.79 4.24
N LYS A 104 -18.15 1.04 3.72
CA LYS A 104 -18.86 0.07 2.85
C LYS A 104 -18.15 -0.12 1.51
N ASP A 105 -17.58 0.95 0.95
CA ASP A 105 -16.81 0.86 -0.30
C ASP A 105 -15.54 0.02 -0.07
N LEU A 106 -14.86 0.19 1.06
CA LEU A 106 -13.67 -0.60 1.41
C LEU A 106 -13.98 -2.08 1.69
N VAL A 107 -15.12 -2.39 2.32
CA VAL A 107 -15.55 -3.78 2.57
C VAL A 107 -15.90 -4.52 1.27
N LYS A 108 -16.40 -3.79 0.27
CA LYS A 108 -16.78 -4.35 -1.03
C LYS A 108 -15.56 -4.61 -1.93
N ALA A 109 -14.48 -3.87 -1.72
CA ALA A 109 -13.26 -3.89 -2.52
C ALA A 109 -12.37 -5.08 -2.17
#